data_AF-A0A1E7LID9-F1
#
_entry.id   AF-A0A1E7LID9-F1
#
_cell.length_a   1.000
_cell.length_b   1.000
_cell.length_c   1.000
_cell.angle_alpha   90.00
_cell.angle_beta   90.00
_cell.angle_gamma   90.00
#
_symmetry.space_group_name_H-M   'P 1'
#
loop_
_entity.id
_entity.type
_entity.pdbx_description
1 polymer ?
#
loop_
_entity_poly.entity_id
_entity_poly.type
_entity_poly.pdbx_seq_one_letter_code
_entity_poly.pdbx_strand_id
1 'polypeptide(L)'
;MLAAARQAILVATVPLPYQPLRQALDERTNVEARMCFYLSGLFTAAEEIQHHLDAGVPVVVESYFARCLTTHRALGARLGITLPSWLPTPATYHLVCDDDERQRRLAGRNKPVSRWDSLVETVTDRVTDAYASFPMHRVDTTGLSPDEVLRVIMDTDTQGAHPHADSEPVGAHPHVLPAVPHHAAGTCRP
;
A
#
# COMPACT_ATOMS: atom_id res chain seq x y z
N MET A 1 17.11 -3.76 4.82
CA MET A 1 18.23 -2.99 4.26
C MET A 1 17.93 -1.50 4.23
N LEU A 2 16.89 -1.05 3.51
CA LEU A 2 16.52 0.38 3.43
C LEU A 2 16.27 1.04 4.78
N ALA A 3 15.53 0.38 5.69
CA ALA A 3 15.29 0.90 7.03
C ALA A 3 16.60 1.20 7.78
N ALA A 4 17.52 0.24 7.80
CA ALA A 4 18.84 0.42 8.41
C ALA A 4 19.65 1.55 7.76
N ALA A 5 19.66 1.64 6.42
CA ALA A 5 20.36 2.70 5.70
C ALA A 5 19.81 4.10 6.00
N ARG A 6 18.52 4.21 6.36
CA ARG A 6 17.87 5.46 6.75
C ARG A 6 17.81 5.69 8.25
N GLN A 7 18.42 4.82 9.06
CA GLN A 7 18.26 4.82 10.52
C GLN A 7 16.77 4.84 10.93
N ALA A 8 15.95 4.16 10.14
CA ALA A 8 14.50 4.10 10.24
C ALA A 8 14.05 2.78 10.90
N ILE A 9 12.83 2.78 11.41
CA ILE A 9 12.17 1.56 11.88
C ILE A 9 11.41 0.91 10.73
N LEU A 10 11.50 -0.42 10.63
CA LEU A 10 10.66 -1.20 9.74
C LEU A 10 9.36 -1.56 10.45
N VAL A 11 8.22 -1.05 9.97
CA VAL A 11 6.90 -1.40 10.51
C VAL A 11 6.24 -2.45 9.63
N ALA A 12 5.73 -3.52 10.24
CA ALA A 12 5.02 -4.58 9.55
C ALA A 12 3.56 -4.17 9.28
N THR A 13 3.10 -4.33 8.04
CA THR A 13 1.71 -4.01 7.66
C THR A 13 0.66 -5.01 8.16
N VAL A 14 1.11 -6.18 8.60
CA VAL A 14 0.29 -7.12 9.39
C VAL A 14 1.02 -7.34 10.71
N PRO A 15 0.47 -6.82 11.83
CA PRO A 15 1.07 -7.01 13.15
C PRO A 15 1.32 -8.48 13.47
N LEU A 16 2.41 -8.78 14.18
CA LEU A 16 2.78 -10.15 14.56
C LEU A 16 1.65 -10.92 15.26
N PRO A 17 0.86 -10.32 16.18
CA PRO A 17 -0.26 -11.01 16.82
C PRO A 17 -1.35 -11.46 15.83
N TYR A 18 -1.42 -10.88 14.63
CA TYR A 18 -2.44 -11.20 13.64
C TYR A 18 -2.02 -12.33 12.68
N GLN A 19 -0.78 -12.84 12.79
CA GLN A 19 -0.27 -13.88 11.90
C GLN A 19 -1.09 -15.20 11.92
N PRO A 20 -1.55 -15.71 13.08
CA PRO A 20 -2.41 -16.91 13.09
C PRO A 20 -3.74 -16.69 12.35
N LEU A 21 -4.37 -15.53 12.55
CA LEU A 21 -5.60 -15.17 11.85
C LEU A 21 -5.35 -15.00 10.34
N ARG A 22 -4.21 -14.42 9.99
CA ARG A 22 -3.78 -14.29 8.59
C ARG A 22 -3.67 -15.65 7.91
N GLN A 23 -3.03 -16.61 8.56
CA GLN A 23 -2.87 -17.98 8.03
C GLN A 23 -4.24 -18.64 7.82
N ALA A 24 -5.14 -18.54 8.79
CA ALA A 24 -6.49 -19.09 8.68
C ALA A 24 -7.31 -18.45 7.54
N LEU A 25 -7.09 -17.17 7.24
CA LEU A 25 -7.71 -16.49 6.09
C LEU A 25 -7.04 -16.85 4.77
N ASP A 26 -5.73 -17.12 4.75
CA ASP A 26 -5.00 -17.55 3.55
C ASP A 26 -5.54 -18.89 3.01
N GLU A 27 -6.09 -19.74 3.86
CA GLU A 27 -6.77 -20.99 3.48
C GLU A 27 -8.16 -20.78 2.85
N ARG A 28 -8.73 -19.57 2.95
CA ARG A 28 -10.06 -19.24 2.43
C ARG A 28 -10.01 -18.64 1.02
N THR A 29 -11.16 -18.51 0.39
CA THR A 29 -11.32 -18.04 -1.00
C THR A 29 -11.89 -16.63 -1.11
N ASN A 30 -12.40 -16.07 -0.02
CA ASN A 30 -13.08 -14.78 -0.04
C ASN A 30 -12.09 -13.62 -0.08
N VAL A 31 -12.00 -12.96 -1.24
CA VAL A 31 -11.10 -11.82 -1.49
C VAL A 31 -11.47 -10.61 -0.64
N GLU A 32 -12.75 -10.36 -0.39
CA GLU A 32 -13.19 -9.22 0.41
C GLU A 32 -12.88 -9.42 1.89
N ALA A 33 -13.10 -10.62 2.43
CA ALA A 33 -12.71 -10.94 3.81
C ALA A 33 -11.20 -10.79 4.00
N ARG A 34 -10.40 -11.24 3.02
CA ARG A 34 -8.96 -11.03 2.99
C ARG A 34 -8.62 -9.54 2.99
N MET A 35 -9.24 -8.76 2.10
CA MET A 35 -9.03 -7.31 2.01
C MET A 35 -9.33 -6.62 3.34
N CYS A 36 -10.47 -6.89 3.96
CA CYS A 36 -10.85 -6.33 5.26
C CYS A 36 -9.82 -6.65 6.34
N PHE A 37 -9.31 -7.88 6.39
CA PHE A 37 -8.24 -8.24 7.33
C PHE A 37 -6.98 -7.41 7.13
N TYR A 38 -6.51 -7.26 5.89
CA TYR A 38 -5.32 -6.46 5.62
C TYR A 38 -5.54 -4.97 5.89
N LEU A 39 -6.74 -4.44 5.62
CA LEU A 39 -7.09 -3.08 5.96
C LEU A 39 -7.03 -2.87 7.47
N SER A 40 -7.60 -3.78 8.27
CA SER A 40 -7.48 -3.70 9.73
C SER A 40 -6.03 -3.68 10.19
N GLY A 41 -5.17 -4.56 9.65
CA GLY A 41 -3.73 -4.57 9.95
C GLY A 41 -3.03 -3.27 9.55
N LEU A 42 -3.36 -2.72 8.37
CA LEU A 42 -2.80 -1.47 7.87
C LEU A 42 -3.21 -0.26 8.69
N PHE A 43 -4.46 -0.20 9.15
CA PHE A 43 -4.91 0.89 10.04
C PHE A 43 -4.21 0.81 11.40
N THR A 44 -4.04 -0.38 11.97
CA THR A 44 -3.24 -0.54 13.19
C THR A 44 -1.78 -0.14 12.96
N ALA A 45 -1.17 -0.56 11.85
CA ALA A 45 0.18 -0.16 11.50
C ALA A 45 0.29 1.36 11.26
N ALA A 46 -0.75 2.02 10.72
CA ALA A 46 -0.75 3.46 10.50
C ALA A 46 -0.68 4.26 11.81
N GLU A 47 -1.34 3.79 12.87
CA GLU A 47 -1.22 4.39 14.21
C GLU A 47 0.20 4.24 14.78
N GLU A 48 0.81 3.07 14.61
CA GLU A 48 2.21 2.82 15.01
C GLU A 48 3.19 3.68 14.20
N ILE A 49 2.98 3.79 12.89
CA ILE A 49 3.76 4.67 12.00
C ILE A 49 3.64 6.12 12.50
N GLN A 50 2.43 6.60 12.75
CA GLN A 50 2.22 7.98 13.22
C GLN A 50 2.95 8.23 14.54
N HIS A 51 2.89 7.29 15.48
CA HIS A 51 3.60 7.40 16.75
C HIS A 51 5.13 7.56 16.57
N HIS A 52 5.74 6.79 15.66
CA HIS A 52 7.16 6.93 15.36
C HIS A 52 7.49 8.26 14.67
N LEU A 53 6.65 8.69 13.73
CA LEU A 53 6.83 9.96 13.02
C LEU A 53 6.72 11.16 13.99
N ASP A 54 5.77 11.13 14.93
CA ASP A 54 5.62 12.15 15.98
C ASP A 54 6.85 12.22 16.89
N ALA A 55 7.53 11.10 17.10
CA ALA A 55 8.80 11.04 17.83
C ALA A 55 10.03 11.44 16.99
N GLY A 56 9.83 11.87 15.74
CA GLY A 56 10.90 12.24 14.81
C GLY A 56 11.70 11.05 14.27
N VAL A 57 11.17 9.83 14.39
CA VAL A 57 11.84 8.61 13.92
C VAL A 57 11.33 8.27 12.51
N PRO A 58 12.22 8.19 11.49
CA PRO A 58 11.81 7.78 10.15
C PRO A 58 11.27 6.34 10.14
N VAL A 59 10.34 6.07 9.23
CA VAL A 59 9.71 4.75 9.11
C VAL A 59 9.82 4.25 7.67
N VAL A 60 10.12 2.96 7.54
CA VAL A 60 10.00 2.20 6.30
C VAL A 60 8.89 1.18 6.48
N VAL A 61 8.02 1.06 5.47
CA VAL A 61 6.91 0.12 5.47
C VAL A 61 6.89 -0.66 4.17
N GLU A 62 6.65 -1.96 4.24
CA GLU A 62 6.48 -2.80 3.07
C GLU A 62 5.00 -3.04 2.81
N SER A 63 4.56 -2.83 1.56
CA SER A 63 3.20 -3.19 1.10
C SER A 63 2.06 -2.44 1.81
N TYR A 64 2.11 -1.10 1.80
CA TYR A 64 1.10 -0.22 2.40
C TYR A 64 -0.25 -0.21 1.65
N PHE A 65 -1.11 0.80 1.87
CA PHE A 65 -2.47 0.84 1.31
C PHE A 65 -2.54 0.67 -0.22
N ALA A 66 -1.64 1.28 -0.98
CA ALA A 66 -1.66 1.17 -2.44
C ALA A 66 -1.57 -0.29 -2.90
N ARG A 67 -0.68 -1.09 -2.30
CA ARG A 67 -0.55 -2.52 -2.59
C ARG A 67 -1.78 -3.31 -2.17
N CYS A 68 -2.30 -3.06 -0.97
CA CYS A 68 -3.50 -3.72 -0.49
C CYS A 68 -4.68 -3.47 -1.45
N LEU A 69 -4.97 -2.21 -1.77
CA LEU A 69 -6.12 -1.84 -2.57
C LEU A 69 -6.01 -2.36 -4.01
N THR A 70 -4.88 -2.15 -4.68
CA THR A 70 -4.67 -2.59 -6.08
C THR A 70 -4.72 -4.10 -6.22
N THR A 71 -4.04 -4.84 -5.34
CA THR A 71 -4.00 -6.30 -5.40
C THR A 71 -5.40 -6.89 -5.19
N HIS A 72 -6.13 -6.46 -4.16
CA HIS A 72 -7.46 -7.02 -3.90
C HIS A 72 -8.47 -6.63 -4.97
N ARG A 73 -8.42 -5.40 -5.52
CA ARG A 73 -9.27 -5.00 -6.65
C ARG A 73 -8.97 -5.82 -7.90
N ALA A 74 -7.70 -6.05 -8.23
CA ALA A 74 -7.31 -6.89 -9.37
C ALA A 74 -7.78 -8.34 -9.21
N LEU A 75 -7.84 -8.83 -7.97
CA LEU A 75 -8.40 -10.14 -7.60
C LEU A 75 -9.95 -10.16 -7.51
N GLY A 76 -10.62 -9.04 -7.78
CA GLY A 76 -12.08 -8.96 -7.87
C GLY A 76 -12.80 -8.47 -6.61
N ALA A 77 -12.10 -7.92 -5.61
CA ALA A 77 -12.77 -7.23 -4.51
C ALA A 77 -13.55 -6.02 -5.02
N ARG A 78 -14.79 -5.86 -4.54
CA ARG A 78 -15.69 -4.78 -4.97
C ARG A 78 -15.95 -3.75 -3.88
N LEU A 79 -15.48 -4.01 -2.67
CA LEU A 79 -15.60 -3.12 -1.54
C LEU A 79 -14.99 -1.74 -1.84
N GLY A 80 -15.84 -0.71 -1.79
CA GLY A 80 -15.43 0.68 -1.89
C GLY A 80 -14.79 1.14 -0.57
N ILE A 81 -13.56 1.61 -0.64
CA ILE A 81 -12.81 2.12 0.52
C ILE A 81 -12.42 3.56 0.25
N THR A 82 -12.78 4.44 1.17
CA THR A 82 -12.26 5.81 1.25
C THR A 82 -11.20 5.83 2.33
N LEU A 83 -9.96 6.18 1.95
CA LEU A 83 -8.87 6.31 2.90
C LEU A 83 -9.02 7.62 3.70
N PRO A 84 -8.87 7.60 5.03
CA PRO A 84 -8.88 8.80 5.84
C PRO A 84 -7.74 9.76 5.47
N SER A 85 -8.00 11.06 5.52
CA SER A 85 -7.01 12.10 5.20
C SER A 85 -5.89 12.24 6.23
N TRP A 86 -6.04 11.64 7.41
CA TRP A 86 -5.02 11.66 8.47
C TRP A 86 -3.90 10.65 8.25
N LEU A 87 -4.05 9.72 7.30
CA LEU A 87 -3.05 8.69 7.07
C LEU A 87 -1.70 9.28 6.67
N PRO A 88 -0.58 8.79 7.23
CA PRO A 88 0.76 9.15 6.76
C PRO A 88 0.90 8.91 5.26
N THR A 89 1.43 9.90 4.53
CA THR A 89 1.69 9.80 3.09
C THR A 89 3.16 9.49 2.86
N PRO A 90 3.52 8.24 2.46
CA PRO A 90 4.91 7.86 2.26
C PRO A 90 5.43 8.27 0.88
N ALA A 91 6.73 8.56 0.80
CA ALA A 91 7.47 8.39 -0.45
C ALA A 91 7.43 6.90 -0.84
N THR A 92 6.84 6.59 -2.00
CA THR A 92 6.56 5.21 -2.40
C THR A 92 7.44 4.81 -3.57
N TYR A 93 8.10 3.67 -3.48
CA TYR A 93 8.92 3.11 -4.56
C TYR A 93 8.27 1.85 -5.12
N HIS A 94 7.99 1.86 -6.41
CA HIS A 94 7.54 0.70 -7.15
C HIS A 94 8.75 0.01 -7.78
N LEU A 95 9.18 -1.09 -7.17
CA LEU A 95 10.30 -1.89 -7.65
C LEU A 95 9.81 -2.82 -8.77
N VAL A 96 10.30 -2.59 -9.98
CA VAL A 96 9.99 -3.42 -11.15
C VAL A 96 11.23 -4.17 -11.60
N CYS A 97 11.04 -5.24 -12.36
CA CYS A 97 12.10 -5.90 -13.11
C CYS A 97 11.49 -6.59 -14.33
N ASP A 98 12.34 -6.93 -15.29
CA ASP A 98 11.94 -7.76 -16.43
C ASP A 98 11.44 -9.13 -15.96
N ASP A 99 10.58 -9.75 -16.77
CA ASP A 99 9.89 -10.97 -16.40
C ASP A 99 10.83 -12.16 -16.24
N ASP A 100 11.90 -12.25 -17.03
CA ASP A 100 12.94 -13.26 -16.89
C ASP A 100 13.68 -13.15 -15.55
N GLU A 101 13.98 -11.92 -15.12
CA GLU A 101 14.58 -11.64 -13.81
C GLU A 101 13.63 -12.04 -12.69
N ARG A 102 12.34 -11.66 -12.82
CA ARG A 102 11.28 -11.98 -11.87
C ARG A 102 11.13 -13.48 -11.68
N GLN A 103 11.01 -14.23 -12.78
CA GLN A 103 10.88 -15.70 -12.76
C GLN A 103 12.10 -16.36 -12.13
N ARG A 104 13.32 -15.90 -12.44
CA ARG A 104 14.55 -16.42 -11.84
C ARG A 104 14.58 -16.20 -10.32
N ARG A 105 14.21 -15.00 -9.86
CA ARG A 105 14.13 -14.66 -8.42
C ARG A 105 13.05 -15.47 -7.70
N LEU A 106 11.90 -15.72 -8.35
CA LEU A 106 10.83 -16.55 -7.81
C LEU A 106 11.26 -18.02 -7.69
N ALA A 107 11.94 -18.57 -8.70
CA ALA A 107 12.46 -19.93 -8.68
C ALA A 107 13.52 -20.15 -7.59
N GLY A 108 14.33 -19.13 -7.30
CA GLY A 108 15.32 -19.17 -6.21
C GLY A 108 14.75 -18.91 -4.81
N ARG A 109 13.45 -18.62 -4.67
CA ARG A 109 12.86 -18.23 -3.39
C ARG A 109 12.57 -19.46 -2.52
N ASN A 110 13.21 -19.54 -1.35
CA ASN A 110 12.91 -20.56 -0.34
C ASN A 110 11.69 -20.19 0.51
N LYS A 111 10.51 -20.11 -0.11
CA LYS A 111 9.22 -19.84 0.56
C LYS A 111 8.14 -20.73 -0.06
N PRO A 112 7.26 -21.37 0.74
CA PRO A 112 6.07 -22.01 0.22
C PRO A 112 5.22 -21.04 -0.60
N VAL A 113 4.86 -21.46 -1.81
CA VAL A 113 3.95 -20.70 -2.68
C VAL A 113 2.54 -20.89 -2.15
N SER A 114 1.91 -19.80 -1.70
CA SER A 114 0.50 -19.84 -1.30
C SER A 114 -0.42 -19.78 -2.51
N ARG A 115 -1.66 -20.23 -2.35
CA ARG A 115 -2.72 -20.04 -3.37
C ARG A 115 -2.86 -18.56 -3.78
N TRP A 116 -2.71 -17.65 -2.84
CA TRP A 116 -2.79 -16.22 -3.11
C TRP A 116 -1.59 -15.71 -3.91
N ASP A 117 -0.39 -16.26 -3.68
CA ASP A 117 0.77 -15.97 -4.53
C ASP A 117 0.47 -16.38 -5.97
N SER A 118 -0.04 -17.61 -6.20
CA SER A 118 -0.43 -18.07 -7.54
C SER A 118 -1.55 -17.25 -8.18
N LEU A 119 -2.54 -16.79 -7.40
CA LEU A 119 -3.61 -15.94 -7.93
C LEU A 119 -3.11 -14.57 -8.36
N VAL A 120 -2.23 -13.95 -7.57
CA VAL A 120 -1.64 -12.64 -7.89
C VAL A 120 -0.84 -12.71 -9.20
N GLU A 121 -0.12 -13.82 -9.43
CA GLU A 121 0.63 -14.03 -10.68
C GLU A 121 -0.26 -13.95 -11.93
N THR A 122 -1.53 -14.36 -11.84
CA THR A 122 -2.48 -14.31 -12.97
C THR A 122 -3.02 -12.90 -13.26
N VAL A 123 -2.77 -11.93 -12.37
CA VAL A 123 -3.25 -10.55 -12.48
C VAL A 123 -2.13 -9.51 -12.37
N THR A 124 -0.86 -9.93 -12.53
CA THR A 124 0.33 -9.07 -12.37
C THR A 124 0.25 -7.79 -13.20
N ASP A 125 -0.14 -7.88 -14.47
CA ASP A 125 -0.26 -6.72 -15.37
C ASP A 125 -1.31 -5.74 -14.86
N ARG A 126 -2.48 -6.25 -14.44
CA ARG A 126 -3.56 -5.41 -13.89
C ARG A 126 -3.14 -4.70 -12.61
N VAL A 127 -2.36 -5.36 -11.75
CA VAL A 127 -1.84 -4.75 -10.52
C VAL A 127 -0.82 -3.66 -10.87
N THR A 128 0.06 -3.94 -11.84
CA THR A 128 1.08 -3.00 -12.33
C THR A 128 0.45 -1.75 -12.92
N ASP A 129 -0.56 -1.92 -13.78
CA ASP A 129 -1.32 -0.81 -14.36
C ASP A 129 -2.06 -0.01 -13.29
N ALA A 130 -2.64 -0.68 -12.30
CA ALA A 130 -3.33 -0.02 -11.20
C ALA A 130 -2.40 0.80 -10.30
N TYR A 131 -1.10 0.50 -10.24
CA TYR A 131 -0.14 1.34 -9.53
C TYR A 131 0.10 2.70 -10.21
N ALA A 132 -0.18 2.83 -11.50
CA ALA A 132 -0.05 4.11 -12.20
C ALA A 132 -0.99 5.21 -11.64
N SER A 133 -2.04 4.84 -10.88
CA SER A 133 -2.92 5.80 -10.21
C SER A 133 -2.37 6.35 -8.89
N PHE A 134 -1.20 5.90 -8.44
CA PHE A 134 -0.58 6.34 -7.20
C PHE A 134 0.72 7.10 -7.48
N PRO A 135 1.04 8.15 -6.69
CA PRO A 135 2.31 8.85 -6.82
C PRO A 135 3.45 7.96 -6.31
N MET A 136 4.16 7.30 -7.22
CA MET A 136 5.24 6.36 -6.90
C MET A 136 6.47 6.60 -7.78
N HIS A 137 7.65 6.49 -7.18
CA HIS A 137 8.92 6.41 -7.89
C HIS A 137 9.10 5.01 -8.45
N ARG A 138 9.15 4.88 -9.77
CA ARG A 138 9.45 3.59 -10.41
C ARG A 138 10.96 3.35 -10.40
N VAL A 139 11.38 2.21 -9.87
CA VAL A 139 12.79 1.80 -9.81
C VAL A 139 12.92 0.46 -10.52
N ASP A 140 13.63 0.46 -11.65
CA ASP A 140 13.98 -0.79 -12.33
C ASP A 140 15.13 -1.47 -11.60
N THR A 141 14.91 -2.74 -11.25
CA THR A 141 15.83 -3.57 -10.48
C THR A 141 16.43 -4.70 -11.32
N THR A 142 16.20 -4.70 -12.63
CA THR A 142 16.70 -5.72 -13.56
C THR A 142 18.23 -5.78 -13.52
N GLY A 143 18.78 -6.97 -13.24
CA GLY A 143 20.22 -7.17 -13.13
C GLY A 143 20.91 -6.51 -11.92
N LEU A 144 20.18 -5.75 -11.09
CA LEU A 144 20.74 -5.06 -9.93
C LEU A 144 20.77 -5.96 -8.69
N SER A 145 21.85 -5.85 -7.93
CA SER A 145 21.96 -6.38 -6.57
C SER A 145 21.12 -5.56 -5.57
N PRO A 146 20.77 -6.12 -4.40
CA PRO A 146 20.05 -5.37 -3.37
C PRO A 146 20.75 -4.07 -2.92
N ASP A 147 22.08 -4.03 -2.88
CA ASP A 147 22.87 -2.84 -2.51
C ASP A 147 22.83 -1.76 -3.61
N GLU A 148 22.79 -2.15 -4.88
CA GLU A 148 22.63 -1.22 -5.99
C GLU A 148 21.22 -0.62 -6.02
N VAL A 149 20.19 -1.45 -5.82
CA VAL A 149 18.80 -0.98 -5.69
C VAL A 149 18.68 0.01 -4.52
N LEU A 150 19.30 -0.30 -3.38
CA LEU A 150 19.34 0.61 -2.23
C LEU A 150 19.95 1.96 -2.60
N ARG A 151 21.07 1.96 -3.33
CA ARG A 151 21.73 3.21 -3.77
C ARG A 151 20.82 4.05 -4.65
N VAL A 152 20.17 3.44 -5.65
CA VAL A 152 19.22 4.13 -6.54
C VAL A 152 18.07 4.78 -5.75
N ILE A 153 17.51 4.06 -4.77
CA ILE A 153 16.43 4.60 -3.91
C ILE A 153 16.92 5.79 -3.09
N MET A 154 18.14 5.73 -2.55
CA MET A 154 18.72 6.83 -1.77
C MET A 154 19.03 8.06 -2.64
N ASP A 155 19.44 7.86 -3.90
CA ASP A 155 19.74 8.94 -4.85
C ASP A 155 18.49 9.62 -5.43
N THR A 156 17.36 8.90 -5.48
CA THR A 156 16.08 9.46 -5.95
C THR A 156 15.58 10.58 -5.03
N ASP A 157 15.85 10.49 -3.73
CA ASP A 157 15.39 11.45 -2.74
C ASP A 157 16.20 12.74 -2.71
N THR A 158 17.50 12.67 -3.03
CA THR A 158 18.35 13.87 -3.10
C THR A 158 18.00 14.77 -4.29
N GLN A 159 17.45 14.22 -5.37
CA GLN A 159 16.97 15.00 -6.51
C GLN A 159 15.60 15.66 -6.27
N GLY A 160 14.75 15.07 -5.42
CA GLY A 160 13.48 15.65 -4.98
C GLY A 160 13.62 16.76 -3.92
N ALA A 161 14.81 16.96 -3.36
CA ALA A 161 15.09 17.91 -2.30
C ALA A 161 15.48 19.33 -2.78
N HIS A 162 15.33 19.66 -4.07
CA HIS A 162 15.38 21.04 -4.56
C HIS A 162 14.01 21.71 -4.40
N PRO A 163 13.81 22.63 -3.43
CA PRO A 163 12.53 23.29 -3.23
C PRO A 163 12.49 24.56 -4.07
N HIS A 164 11.89 24.49 -5.26
CA HIS A 164 11.13 25.59 -5.86
C HIS A 164 10.68 25.22 -7.28
N ALA A 165 9.40 24.92 -7.41
CA ALA A 165 8.60 25.37 -8.53
C ALA A 165 7.15 25.38 -8.05
N ASP A 166 6.57 26.58 -7.99
CA ASP A 166 5.13 26.78 -7.78
C ASP A 166 4.34 25.91 -8.75
N SER A 167 3.52 25.02 -8.22
CA SER A 167 2.46 24.36 -8.97
C SER A 167 1.13 24.73 -8.32
N GLU A 168 0.41 25.64 -8.97
CA GLU A 168 -0.96 26.03 -8.63
C GLU A 168 -1.89 24.80 -8.53
N PRO A 169 -2.91 24.83 -7.65
CA PRO A 169 -3.83 23.71 -7.48
C PRO A 169 -4.79 23.64 -8.66
N VAL A 170 -4.59 22.65 -9.54
CA VAL A 170 -5.59 22.27 -10.55
C VAL A 170 -6.64 21.37 -9.89
N GLY A 171 -7.88 21.86 -9.82
CA GLY A 171 -9.07 21.01 -9.73
C GLY A 171 -9.77 20.97 -8.36
N ALA A 172 -10.37 22.08 -7.94
CA ALA A 172 -11.45 22.04 -6.97
C ALA A 172 -12.72 21.47 -7.63
N HIS A 173 -13.03 20.20 -7.39
CA HIS A 173 -14.37 19.65 -7.64
C HIS A 173 -14.93 19.06 -6.33
N PRO A 174 -15.92 19.72 -5.70
CA PRO A 174 -16.56 19.20 -4.51
C PRO A 174 -17.68 18.24 -4.93
N HIS A 175 -17.45 16.93 -4.84
CA HIS A 175 -18.56 15.99 -4.79
C HIS A 175 -19.12 15.96 -3.37
N VAL A 176 -19.90 17.00 -3.05
CA VAL A 176 -20.86 16.97 -1.95
C VAL A 176 -21.96 15.99 -2.35
N LEU A 177 -22.01 14.83 -1.70
CA LEU A 177 -23.22 14.00 -1.74
C LEU A 177 -24.36 14.78 -1.06
N PRO A 178 -25.60 14.77 -1.60
CA PRO A 178 -26.71 15.42 -0.92
C PRO A 178 -26.99 14.71 0.40
N ALA A 179 -27.24 15.51 1.45
CA ALA A 179 -27.61 15.00 2.77
C ALA A 179 -28.89 14.15 2.69
N VAL A 180 -28.85 12.98 3.33
CA VAL A 180 -30.03 12.11 3.49
C VAL A 180 -31.06 12.86 4.36
N PRO A 181 -32.33 12.98 3.94
CA PRO A 181 -33.35 13.62 4.76
C PRO A 181 -33.58 12.80 6.03
N HIS A 182 -33.31 13.40 7.19
CA HIS A 182 -33.80 12.90 8.46
C HIS A 182 -35.32 13.11 8.49
N HIS A 183 -36.10 12.03 8.42
CA HIS A 183 -37.52 12.08 8.72
C HIS A 183 -37.67 12.39 10.22
N ALA A 184 -37.94 13.66 10.52
CA ALA A 184 -38.38 14.06 11.85
C ALA A 184 -39.78 13.47 12.08
N ALA A 185 -39.85 12.50 13.00
CA ALA A 185 -41.10 12.19 13.69
C ALA A 185 -41.54 13.45 14.45
N GLY A 186 -42.74 13.94 14.16
CA GLY A 186 -43.34 15.12 14.80
C GLY A 186 -44.85 15.10 14.66
N THR A 187 -45.52 15.08 15.80
CA THR A 187 -46.93 14.81 16.13
C THR A 187 -47.94 15.95 15.88
N CYS A 188 -49.24 15.58 15.78
CA CYS A 188 -50.49 16.36 16.06
C CYS A 188 -50.84 17.52 15.08
N ARG A 189 -52.08 17.87 14.71
CA ARG A 189 -53.50 17.60 15.10
C ARG A 189 -54.41 18.26 13.99
N PRO A 190 -55.77 18.29 14.01
CA PRO A 190 -56.72 18.37 15.14
C PRO A 190 -57.61 17.13 15.34
#